data_AF-A0A3P7LC26-F1
#
_entry.id   AF-A0A3P7LC26-F1
#
_cell.length_a   1.000
_cell.length_b   1.000
_cell.length_c   1.000
_cell.angle_alpha   90.00
_cell.angle_beta   90.00
_cell.angle_gamma   90.00
#
_symmetry.space_group_name_H-M   'P 1'
#
loop_
_entity.id
_entity.type
_entity.pdbx_description
1 polymer ?
#
loop_
_entity_poly.entity_id
_entity_poly.type
_entity_poly.pdbx_seq_one_letter_code
_entity_poly.pdbx_strand_id
1 'polypeptide(L)'
;MYKIIRILRLLPHVAYYKNIRVQCAKEQTDVHCYGYSAWDPVEKAIIIVFIGVSSELQGLDLEYSSLLQKKIAFFDNGRLIKYFNDAFMFLWNGGLEQQVRTLKYQYPDYKIYVTGHSMGASIATVAASYILKWGMWAPKDLRLITYGEPRTGDYDFAAWHDATFLYSYRVISHHDPIPHSPPRFGADMAFHNRYEVWYDNDMAVGQPYTICQEADGDYCSNTVSNHDGSDHLFYFNMNIKEWGLNGCPPGNLTLSKWCPETKTCEEKTTNCTTPITLVLNCPRQPDPAYAYNDTFARYYITPLISGLFLDTPESCLKQKVAFFDDGHLYKYFNDAFFFLWDGGLEQQIHTLKYQYPDYKIYVSY
;
A
#
# COMPACT_ATOMS: atom_id res chain seq x y z
N MET A 1 6.20 15.25 22.69
CA MET A 1 5.64 14.22 21.80
C MET A 1 4.54 14.90 20.99
N TYR A 2 4.86 15.42 19.81
CA TYR A 2 3.93 16.27 19.05
C TYR A 2 2.92 15.39 18.31
N LYS A 3 1.64 15.56 18.60
CA LYS A 3 0.56 14.95 17.80
C LYS A 3 0.30 15.87 16.61
N ILE A 4 0.35 15.31 15.41
CA ILE A 4 0.22 16.04 14.15
C ILE A 4 -1.23 15.89 13.66
N ILE A 5 -1.91 17.00 13.40
CA ILE A 5 -3.19 17.02 12.68
C ILE A 5 -2.86 17.33 11.23
N ARG A 6 -2.94 16.33 10.35
CA ARG A 6 -2.89 16.51 8.89
C ARG A 6 -4.31 16.55 8.36
N ILE A 7 -4.64 17.57 7.60
CA ILE A 7 -5.85 17.61 6.76
C ILE A 7 -5.43 17.07 5.41
N LEU A 8 -6.01 15.96 4.93
CA LEU A 8 -5.78 15.51 3.55
C LEU A 8 -6.94 14.65 3.03
N ARG A 9 -7.58 15.23 2.02
CA ARG A 9 -8.49 14.65 1.02
C ARG A 9 -8.09 13.24 0.57
N LEU A 10 -9.10 12.51 0.08
CA LEU A 10 -9.20 11.05 -0.10
C LEU A 10 -8.14 10.32 -0.95
N LEU A 11 -7.24 11.01 -1.65
CA LEU A 11 -6.21 10.40 -2.51
C LEU A 11 -4.79 10.86 -2.10
N PRO A 12 -3.77 9.99 -2.24
CA PRO A 12 -2.41 10.28 -1.80
C PRO A 12 -1.76 11.35 -2.70
N HIS A 13 -0.85 12.15 -2.13
CA HIS A 13 -0.12 13.20 -2.85
C HIS A 13 1.08 12.61 -3.59
N VAL A 14 0.78 11.67 -4.47
CA VAL A 14 1.75 10.87 -5.20
C VAL A 14 1.80 11.36 -6.64
N ALA A 15 3.01 11.51 -7.13
CA ALA A 15 3.37 11.77 -8.51
C ALA A 15 3.72 10.46 -9.21
N TYR A 16 2.96 10.14 -10.25
CA TYR A 16 3.29 9.06 -11.17
C TYR A 16 4.61 9.34 -11.90
N TYR A 17 5.48 8.32 -12.01
CA TYR A 17 6.70 8.41 -12.82
C TYR A 17 6.57 7.65 -14.12
N LYS A 18 6.47 6.31 -14.05
CA LYS A 18 6.46 5.48 -15.24
C LYS A 18 5.91 4.08 -14.98
N ASN A 19 5.14 3.59 -15.93
CA ASN A 19 4.70 2.21 -16.01
C ASN A 19 5.81 1.27 -16.49
N ILE A 20 5.68 0.00 -16.14
CA ILE A 20 6.46 -1.08 -16.71
C ILE A 20 5.54 -2.28 -16.97
N ARG A 21 5.67 -2.83 -18.18
CA ARG A 21 4.96 -4.04 -18.59
C ARG A 21 5.94 -4.97 -19.28
N VAL A 22 6.05 -6.19 -18.79
CA VAL A 22 6.95 -7.23 -19.31
C VAL A 22 6.21 -8.57 -19.31
N GLN A 23 6.78 -9.58 -19.96
CA GLN A 23 6.32 -10.96 -19.76
C GLN A 23 6.68 -11.41 -18.33
N CYS A 24 5.77 -12.11 -17.66
CA CYS A 24 6.00 -12.59 -16.29
C CYS A 24 7.05 -13.71 -16.22
N ALA A 25 7.14 -14.55 -17.25
CA ALA A 25 8.07 -15.67 -17.31
C ALA A 25 8.40 -16.02 -18.77
N LYS A 26 9.55 -16.66 -19.02
CA LYS A 26 9.93 -17.08 -20.39
C LYS A 26 8.98 -18.14 -20.94
N GLU A 27 8.46 -18.97 -20.04
CA GLU A 27 7.62 -20.12 -20.34
C GLU A 27 6.16 -19.72 -20.62
N GLN A 28 5.78 -18.45 -20.43
CA GLN A 28 4.41 -17.94 -20.64
C GLN A 28 4.42 -16.60 -21.39
N THR A 29 4.36 -16.67 -22.72
CA THR A 29 4.45 -15.49 -23.61
C THR A 29 3.24 -14.56 -23.52
N ASP A 30 2.09 -15.07 -23.08
CA ASP A 30 0.82 -14.33 -23.11
C ASP A 30 0.53 -13.64 -21.76
N VAL A 31 1.27 -14.02 -20.72
CA VAL A 31 1.10 -13.56 -19.34
C VAL A 31 2.04 -12.38 -19.09
N HIS A 32 1.45 -11.21 -18.84
CA HIS A 32 2.19 -9.97 -18.63
C HIS A 32 2.14 -9.53 -17.18
N CYS A 33 3.29 -9.15 -16.67
CA CYS A 33 3.48 -8.57 -15.36
C CYS A 33 3.52 -7.06 -15.52
N TYR A 34 2.81 -6.37 -14.64
CA TYR A 34 2.69 -4.92 -14.68
C TYR A 34 3.04 -4.32 -13.32
N GLY A 35 3.64 -3.15 -13.38
CA GLY A 35 3.83 -2.30 -12.23
C GLY A 35 4.09 -0.87 -12.66
N TYR A 36 4.19 0.01 -11.68
CA TYR A 36 4.62 1.38 -11.93
C TYR A 36 5.47 1.88 -10.77
N SER A 37 6.26 2.90 -11.06
CA SER A 37 6.98 3.68 -10.06
C SER A 37 6.39 5.08 -9.94
N ALA A 38 6.51 5.64 -8.74
CA ALA A 38 5.98 6.92 -8.37
C ALA A 38 6.80 7.52 -7.21
N TRP A 39 6.52 8.76 -6.82
CA TRP A 39 7.09 9.36 -5.62
C TRP A 39 6.09 10.28 -4.92
N ASP A 40 6.28 10.50 -3.62
CA ASP A 40 5.47 11.37 -2.80
C ASP A 40 6.36 12.40 -2.09
N PRO A 41 6.24 13.71 -2.41
CA PRO A 41 7.03 14.74 -1.78
C PRO A 41 6.59 15.08 -0.33
N VAL A 42 5.37 14.71 0.07
CA VAL A 42 4.80 14.95 1.40
C VAL A 42 5.19 13.85 2.39
N GLU A 43 5.19 12.60 1.96
CA GLU A 43 5.68 11.46 2.75
C GLU A 43 7.20 11.23 2.55
N LYS A 44 7.82 11.92 1.59
CA LYS A 44 9.23 11.75 1.19
C LYS A 44 9.53 10.28 0.90
N ALA A 45 8.77 9.69 -0.02
CA ALA A 45 8.86 8.29 -0.37
C ALA A 45 8.90 8.06 -1.88
N ILE A 46 9.74 7.14 -2.32
CA ILE A 46 9.69 6.51 -3.64
C ILE A 46 8.78 5.29 -3.51
N ILE A 47 7.93 5.06 -4.51
CA ILE A 47 6.86 4.08 -4.45
C ILE A 47 7.00 3.15 -5.64
N ILE A 48 6.88 1.85 -5.39
CA ILE A 48 6.79 0.82 -6.42
C ILE A 48 5.54 -0.01 -6.16
N VAL A 49 4.73 -0.18 -7.19
CA VAL A 49 3.43 -0.87 -7.10
C VAL A 49 3.39 -1.96 -8.16
N PHE A 50 2.98 -3.17 -7.77
CA PHE A 50 2.91 -4.35 -8.66
C PHE A 50 1.51 -4.97 -8.65
N ILE A 51 1.02 -5.38 -9.83
CA ILE A 51 -0.20 -6.17 -9.99
C ILE A 51 0.12 -7.56 -10.52
N GLY A 52 -0.73 -8.53 -10.16
CA GLY A 52 -0.76 -9.81 -10.85
C GLY A 52 -1.33 -9.70 -12.27
N VAL A 53 -1.35 -10.83 -12.96
CA VAL A 53 -1.59 -10.96 -14.40
C VAL A 53 -2.84 -10.20 -14.88
N SER A 54 -2.79 -9.60 -16.07
CA SER A 54 -3.89 -8.82 -16.68
C SER A 54 -5.23 -9.56 -16.92
N SER A 55 -5.37 -10.83 -16.50
CA SER A 55 -6.56 -11.68 -16.70
C SER A 55 -7.32 -12.04 -15.41
N GLU A 56 -7.09 -11.33 -14.30
CA GLU A 56 -7.70 -11.57 -12.96
C GLU A 56 -9.26 -11.48 -12.88
N LEU A 57 -9.99 -11.63 -13.99
CA LEU A 57 -11.45 -11.82 -13.99
C LEU A 57 -11.93 -13.05 -14.77
N GLN A 58 -11.07 -14.01 -15.11
CA GLN A 58 -11.54 -15.31 -15.63
C GLN A 58 -10.84 -16.45 -14.89
N GLY A 59 -11.40 -16.82 -13.73
CA GLY A 59 -11.07 -18.06 -13.02
C GLY A 59 -10.14 -17.86 -11.82
N LEU A 60 -10.71 -17.94 -10.62
CA LEU A 60 -10.02 -18.17 -9.34
C LEU A 60 -9.41 -19.58 -9.25
N ASP A 61 -8.88 -20.10 -10.35
CA ASP A 61 -8.49 -21.50 -10.43
C ASP A 61 -6.96 -21.58 -10.46
N LEU A 62 -6.39 -22.15 -9.40
CA LEU A 62 -5.65 -23.43 -9.37
C LEU A 62 -4.72 -23.83 -10.55
N GLU A 63 -4.84 -23.24 -11.73
CA GLU A 63 -4.07 -23.49 -12.95
C GLU A 63 -2.60 -23.00 -12.83
N TYR A 64 -2.34 -22.03 -11.95
CA TYR A 64 -1.00 -21.51 -11.66
C TYR A 64 -0.23 -22.29 -10.60
N SER A 65 -0.85 -23.28 -9.94
CA SER A 65 -0.21 -24.08 -8.88
C SER A 65 1.13 -24.68 -9.33
N SER A 66 1.20 -25.16 -10.58
CA SER A 66 2.42 -25.69 -11.21
C SER A 66 3.57 -24.67 -11.31
N LEU A 67 3.26 -23.37 -11.49
CA LEU A 67 4.28 -22.31 -11.52
C LEU A 67 4.88 -22.06 -10.14
N LEU A 68 4.12 -22.37 -9.09
CA LEU A 68 4.50 -22.08 -7.71
C LEU A 68 5.25 -23.23 -7.03
N GLN A 69 5.39 -24.38 -7.69
CA GLN A 69 6.11 -25.55 -7.16
C GLN A 69 7.64 -25.35 -7.16
N LYS A 70 8.15 -24.70 -8.21
CA LYS A 70 9.60 -24.52 -8.38
C LYS A 70 10.10 -23.39 -7.49
N LYS A 71 11.18 -23.65 -6.77
CA LYS A 71 11.88 -22.65 -5.95
C LYS A 71 13.29 -22.42 -6.45
N ILE A 72 13.80 -21.21 -6.30
CA ILE A 72 15.16 -20.79 -6.66
C ILE A 72 15.86 -20.20 -5.43
N ALA A 73 17.17 -20.41 -5.31
CA ALA A 73 17.95 -19.88 -4.20
C ALA A 73 17.86 -18.34 -4.15
N PHE A 74 17.56 -17.81 -2.96
CA PHE A 74 17.68 -16.39 -2.66
C PHE A 74 18.94 -16.18 -1.84
N PHE A 75 20.06 -15.99 -2.54
CA PHE A 75 21.40 -15.94 -1.95
C PHE A 75 21.62 -17.15 -1.02
N ASP A 76 22.03 -16.89 0.22
CA ASP A 76 22.22 -17.85 1.31
C ASP A 76 21.06 -17.83 2.33
N ASN A 77 19.91 -17.25 1.99
CA ASN A 77 18.78 -17.04 2.90
C ASN A 77 17.51 -17.75 2.43
N GLY A 78 17.63 -19.02 2.08
CA GLY A 78 16.52 -19.86 1.65
C GLY A 78 16.23 -19.75 0.16
N ARG A 79 14.96 -20.02 -0.19
CA ARG A 79 14.51 -20.08 -1.58
C ARG A 79 13.20 -19.33 -1.77
N LEU A 80 13.14 -18.59 -2.87
CA LEU A 80 11.94 -17.96 -3.38
C LEU A 80 11.21 -18.88 -4.32
N ILE A 81 9.89 -18.73 -4.45
CA ILE A 81 9.18 -19.31 -5.58
C ILE A 81 9.72 -18.69 -6.87
N LYS A 82 10.13 -19.56 -7.81
CA LYS A 82 10.82 -19.17 -9.05
C LYS A 82 9.97 -18.21 -9.88
N TYR A 83 8.65 -18.43 -9.96
CA TYR A 83 7.77 -17.56 -10.73
C TYR A 83 7.81 -16.10 -10.25
N PHE A 84 7.64 -15.85 -8.94
CA PHE A 84 7.69 -14.48 -8.39
C PHE A 84 9.08 -13.85 -8.54
N ASN A 85 10.14 -14.65 -8.35
CA ASN A 85 11.50 -14.22 -8.60
C ASN A 85 11.72 -13.78 -10.06
N ASP A 86 11.34 -14.62 -11.01
CA ASP A 86 11.55 -14.35 -12.42
C ASP A 86 10.72 -13.15 -12.88
N ALA A 87 9.46 -13.07 -12.46
CA ALA A 87 8.60 -11.93 -12.73
C ALA A 87 9.23 -10.62 -12.25
N PHE A 88 9.74 -10.59 -11.01
CA PHE A 88 10.47 -9.42 -10.52
C PHE A 88 11.70 -9.13 -11.35
N MET A 89 12.53 -10.14 -11.68
CA MET A 89 13.75 -9.92 -12.46
C MET A 89 13.47 -9.45 -13.89
N PHE A 90 12.36 -9.89 -14.51
CA PHE A 90 11.90 -9.35 -15.79
C PHE A 90 11.48 -7.88 -15.67
N LEU A 91 10.72 -7.52 -14.63
CA LEU A 91 10.33 -6.14 -14.38
C LEU A 91 11.56 -5.26 -14.12
N TRP A 92 12.47 -5.73 -13.27
CA TRP A 92 13.73 -5.07 -12.92
C TRP A 92 14.56 -4.76 -14.16
N ASN A 93 14.88 -5.80 -14.95
CA ASN A 93 15.69 -5.70 -16.16
C ASN A 93 14.97 -5.00 -17.31
N GLY A 94 13.63 -5.02 -17.32
CA GLY A 94 12.79 -4.35 -18.32
C GLY A 94 12.75 -2.83 -18.20
N GLY A 95 13.40 -2.26 -17.17
CA GLY A 95 13.54 -0.82 -17.00
C GLY A 95 13.19 -0.30 -15.61
N LEU A 96 12.62 -1.13 -14.72
CA LEU A 96 12.30 -0.71 -13.36
C LEU A 96 13.58 -0.35 -12.59
N GLU A 97 14.70 -1.04 -12.83
CA GLU A 97 16.00 -0.68 -12.26
C GLU A 97 16.36 0.78 -12.53
N GLN A 98 16.30 1.18 -13.80
CA GLN A 98 16.64 2.54 -14.21
C GLN A 98 15.70 3.56 -13.58
N GLN A 99 14.41 3.24 -13.50
CA GLN A 99 13.41 4.11 -12.86
C GLN A 99 13.73 4.32 -11.37
N VAL A 100 13.95 3.23 -10.64
CA VAL A 100 14.23 3.25 -9.20
C VAL A 100 15.54 3.98 -8.91
N ARG A 101 16.60 3.72 -9.68
CA ARG A 101 17.89 4.41 -9.53
C ARG A 101 17.78 5.91 -9.83
N THR A 102 17.00 6.29 -10.85
CA THR A 102 16.78 7.70 -11.21
C THR A 102 16.04 8.44 -10.10
N LEU A 103 14.94 7.88 -9.60
CA LEU A 103 14.20 8.46 -8.49
C LEU A 103 15.05 8.55 -7.22
N LYS A 104 15.84 7.50 -6.90
CA LYS A 104 16.75 7.52 -5.75
C LYS A 104 17.83 8.60 -5.87
N TYR A 105 18.39 8.79 -7.07
CA TYR A 105 19.38 9.84 -7.31
C TYR A 105 18.77 11.25 -7.16
N GLN A 106 17.55 11.45 -7.68
CA GLN A 106 16.84 12.72 -7.58
C GLN A 106 16.37 13.02 -6.15
N TYR A 107 16.04 11.99 -5.38
CA TYR A 107 15.50 12.08 -4.03
C TYR A 107 16.27 11.19 -3.05
N PRO A 108 17.53 11.52 -2.72
CA PRO A 108 18.43 10.64 -1.95
C PRO A 108 17.95 10.39 -0.51
N ASP A 109 17.21 11.33 0.07
CA ASP A 109 16.67 11.25 1.43
C ASP A 109 15.29 10.58 1.50
N TYR A 110 14.74 10.10 0.37
CA TYR A 110 13.42 9.49 0.36
C TYR A 110 13.46 8.03 0.80
N LYS A 111 12.45 7.66 1.58
CA LYS A 111 12.13 6.28 1.92
C LYS A 111 11.68 5.52 0.68
N ILE A 112 11.50 4.21 0.79
CA ILE A 112 10.91 3.39 -0.26
C ILE A 112 9.70 2.61 0.26
N TYR A 113 8.57 2.75 -0.43
CA TYR A 113 7.35 1.99 -0.18
C TYR A 113 7.13 1.02 -1.34
N VAL A 114 6.94 -0.24 -1.02
CA VAL A 114 6.68 -1.30 -2.00
C VAL A 114 5.34 -1.93 -1.66
N THR A 115 4.49 -2.09 -2.66
CA THR A 115 3.15 -2.65 -2.47
C THR A 115 2.70 -3.45 -3.68
N GLY A 116 1.71 -4.31 -3.46
CA GLY A 116 1.06 -5.03 -4.54
C GLY A 116 -0.18 -5.77 -4.08
N HIS A 117 -0.92 -6.29 -5.04
CA HIS A 117 -2.11 -7.10 -4.83
C HIS A 117 -1.99 -8.43 -5.57
N SER A 118 -2.58 -9.49 -5.01
CA SER A 118 -2.56 -10.83 -5.59
C SER A 118 -1.14 -11.34 -5.88
N MET A 119 -0.85 -11.87 -7.06
CA MET A 119 0.52 -12.25 -7.44
C MET A 119 1.50 -11.06 -7.38
N GLY A 120 1.01 -9.85 -7.63
CA GLY A 120 1.78 -8.61 -7.49
C GLY A 120 2.26 -8.38 -6.06
N ALA A 121 1.54 -8.87 -5.05
CA ALA A 121 1.99 -8.81 -3.67
C ALA A 121 3.26 -9.65 -3.42
N SER A 122 3.32 -10.90 -3.89
CA SER A 122 4.55 -11.70 -3.76
C SER A 122 5.70 -11.13 -4.58
N ILE A 123 5.42 -10.55 -5.76
CA ILE A 123 6.42 -9.81 -6.54
C ILE A 123 6.93 -8.60 -5.74
N ALA A 124 6.05 -7.88 -5.04
CA ALA A 124 6.43 -6.78 -4.15
C ALA A 124 7.34 -7.24 -3.01
N THR A 125 7.03 -8.38 -2.38
CA THR A 125 7.85 -9.00 -1.33
C THR A 125 9.24 -9.37 -1.84
N VAL A 126 9.31 -9.99 -3.03
CA VAL A 126 10.58 -10.30 -3.71
C VAL A 126 11.36 -9.01 -4.01
N ALA A 127 10.70 -8.00 -4.61
CA ALA A 127 11.32 -6.75 -4.99
C ALA A 127 11.93 -6.04 -3.77
N ALA A 128 11.16 -5.91 -2.70
CA ALA A 128 11.63 -5.29 -1.46
C ALA A 128 12.82 -6.06 -0.86
N SER A 129 12.80 -7.39 -0.96
CA SER A 129 13.87 -8.25 -0.45
C SER A 129 15.19 -8.03 -1.21
N TYR A 130 15.13 -7.96 -2.55
CA TYR A 130 16.28 -7.62 -3.38
C TYR A 130 16.80 -6.20 -3.11
N ILE A 131 15.90 -5.23 -2.94
CA ILE A 131 16.25 -3.84 -2.64
C ILE A 131 17.08 -3.73 -1.34
N LEU A 132 16.71 -4.47 -0.30
CA LEU A 132 17.49 -4.53 0.95
C LEU A 132 18.79 -5.33 0.75
N LYS A 133 18.75 -6.46 0.04
CA LYS A 133 19.94 -7.28 -0.22
C LYS A 133 21.01 -6.57 -1.03
N TRP A 134 20.62 -5.75 -2.00
CA TRP A 134 21.54 -4.92 -2.79
C TRP A 134 22.00 -3.66 -2.04
N GLY A 135 21.54 -3.44 -0.80
CA GLY A 135 21.92 -2.28 0.00
C GLY A 135 21.41 -0.96 -0.59
N MET A 136 20.34 -1.00 -1.40
CA MET A 136 19.80 0.21 -2.02
C MET A 136 19.08 1.08 -0.99
N TRP A 137 18.42 0.50 0.01
CA TRP A 137 17.87 1.21 1.17
C TRP A 137 18.18 0.44 2.45
N ALA A 138 18.22 1.15 3.59
CA ALA A 138 18.29 0.52 4.89
C ALA A 138 16.91 -0.03 5.29
N PRO A 139 16.83 -1.12 6.08
CA PRO A 139 15.55 -1.69 6.51
C PRO A 139 14.59 -0.71 7.19
N LYS A 140 15.12 0.30 7.90
CA LYS A 140 14.34 1.36 8.55
C LYS A 140 13.63 2.32 7.59
N ASP A 141 14.11 2.40 6.35
CA ASP A 141 13.63 3.33 5.34
C ASP A 141 12.75 2.62 4.30
N LEU A 142 12.48 1.32 4.48
CA LEU A 142 11.60 0.54 3.62
C LEU A 142 10.29 0.21 4.33
N ARG A 143 9.17 0.35 3.61
CA ARG A 143 7.86 -0.18 4.03
C ARG A 143 7.30 -1.11 2.97
N LEU A 144 6.89 -2.31 3.39
CA LEU A 144 6.20 -3.28 2.56
C LEU A 144 4.76 -3.44 3.09
N ILE A 145 3.77 -3.22 2.24
CA ILE A 145 2.36 -3.55 2.53
C ILE A 145 1.79 -4.24 1.31
N THR A 146 1.15 -5.38 1.50
CA THR A 146 0.64 -6.21 0.40
C THR A 146 -0.78 -6.66 0.67
N TYR A 147 -1.60 -6.81 -0.37
CA TYR A 147 -3.00 -7.25 -0.28
C TYR A 147 -3.14 -8.63 -0.90
N GLY A 148 -3.68 -9.60 -0.16
CA GLY A 148 -3.98 -10.94 -0.68
C GLY A 148 -2.72 -11.67 -1.14
N GLU A 149 -1.61 -11.50 -0.42
CA GLU A 149 -0.31 -12.07 -0.78
C GLU A 149 -0.33 -13.60 -0.69
N PRO A 150 -0.02 -14.34 -1.78
CA PRO A 150 0.29 -15.77 -1.71
C PRO A 150 1.67 -16.03 -1.09
N ARG A 151 1.91 -17.25 -0.58
CA ARG A 151 3.18 -17.58 0.08
C ARG A 151 4.33 -17.43 -0.91
N THR A 152 5.41 -16.76 -0.51
CA THR A 152 6.43 -16.24 -1.43
C THR A 152 7.71 -17.10 -1.50
N GLY A 153 8.02 -17.87 -0.46
CA GLY A 153 9.25 -18.65 -0.39
C GLY A 153 9.19 -19.84 0.57
N ASP A 154 10.34 -20.45 0.83
CA ASP A 154 10.48 -21.46 1.89
C ASP A 154 10.63 -20.82 3.28
N TYR A 155 10.72 -21.69 4.29
CA TYR A 155 10.80 -21.27 5.69
C TYR A 155 12.04 -20.40 5.97
N ASP A 156 13.18 -20.75 5.39
CA ASP A 156 14.43 -20.01 5.59
C ASP A 156 14.34 -18.59 5.02
N PHE A 157 13.69 -18.44 3.86
CA PHE A 157 13.38 -17.12 3.29
C PHE A 157 12.42 -16.33 4.19
N ALA A 158 11.34 -16.95 4.65
CA ALA A 158 10.38 -16.32 5.56
C ALA A 158 11.05 -15.83 6.85
N ALA A 159 11.88 -16.68 7.48
CA ALA A 159 12.61 -16.35 8.69
C ALA A 159 13.62 -15.21 8.47
N TRP A 160 14.34 -15.22 7.35
CA TRP A 160 15.23 -14.11 6.98
C TRP A 160 14.46 -12.80 6.77
N HIS A 161 13.33 -12.87 6.07
CA HIS A 161 12.48 -11.72 5.81
C HIS A 161 11.99 -11.13 7.14
N ASP A 162 11.46 -11.96 8.02
CA ASP A 162 10.98 -11.57 9.35
C ASP A 162 12.08 -10.88 10.17
N ALA A 163 13.30 -11.40 10.15
CA ALA A 163 14.44 -10.82 10.86
C ALA A 163 14.94 -9.50 10.24
N THR A 164 14.67 -9.27 8.96
CA THR A 164 15.22 -8.13 8.21
C THR A 164 14.25 -6.96 8.14
N PHE A 165 12.97 -7.23 7.89
CA PHE A 165 11.97 -6.19 7.64
C PHE A 165 11.41 -5.64 8.93
N LEU A 166 11.58 -4.33 9.13
CA LEU A 166 11.00 -3.64 10.28
C LEU A 166 9.54 -3.28 10.03
N TYR A 167 9.16 -2.91 8.81
CA TYR A 167 7.77 -2.66 8.39
C TYR A 167 7.37 -3.61 7.25
N SER A 168 6.68 -4.70 7.58
CA SER A 168 6.04 -5.57 6.58
C SER A 168 4.69 -6.09 7.07
N TYR A 169 3.64 -5.84 6.29
CA TYR A 169 2.27 -6.26 6.62
C TYR A 169 1.54 -6.79 5.39
N ARG A 170 0.99 -7.99 5.50
CA ARG A 170 0.10 -8.62 4.54
C ARG A 170 -1.33 -8.42 5.02
N VAL A 171 -2.11 -7.63 4.29
CA VAL A 171 -3.52 -7.39 4.59
C VAL A 171 -4.34 -8.46 3.89
N ILE A 172 -5.12 -9.22 4.66
CA ILE A 172 -5.95 -10.31 4.17
C ILE A 172 -7.42 -9.97 4.43
N SER A 173 -8.21 -10.02 3.38
CA SER A 173 -9.65 -9.76 3.42
C SER A 173 -10.43 -11.05 3.62
N HIS A 174 -11.29 -11.07 4.63
CA HIS A 174 -12.30 -12.09 4.89
C HIS A 174 -11.80 -13.51 4.60
N HIS A 175 -12.40 -14.21 3.63
CA HIS A 175 -12.13 -15.61 3.32
C HIS A 175 -11.37 -15.77 1.99
N ASP A 176 -10.56 -14.77 1.63
CA ASP A 176 -9.72 -14.77 0.42
C ASP A 176 -8.90 -16.08 0.32
N PRO A 177 -9.03 -16.88 -0.76
CA PRO A 177 -8.30 -18.13 -0.96
C PRO A 177 -6.83 -17.96 -1.34
N ILE A 178 -6.43 -16.80 -1.86
CA ILE A 178 -5.11 -16.62 -2.47
C ILE A 178 -3.96 -16.72 -1.46
N PRO A 179 -4.06 -16.14 -0.25
CA PRO A 179 -3.05 -16.31 0.79
C PRO A 179 -2.82 -17.76 1.21
N HIS A 180 -3.76 -18.68 0.97
CA HIS A 180 -3.60 -20.09 1.32
C HIS A 180 -2.77 -20.88 0.29
N SER A 181 -2.25 -20.22 -0.76
CA SER A 181 -1.48 -20.83 -1.84
C SER A 181 -0.04 -20.28 -1.94
N PRO A 182 0.97 -21.11 -2.29
CA PRO A 182 0.95 -22.58 -2.26
C PRO A 182 0.70 -23.12 -0.85
N PRO A 183 0.33 -24.40 -0.69
CA PRO A 183 0.09 -24.99 0.63
C PRO A 183 1.31 -24.88 1.56
N ARG A 184 1.09 -24.86 2.87
CA ARG A 184 2.16 -24.91 3.90
C ARG A 184 2.60 -26.33 4.27
N PHE A 185 2.18 -27.33 3.51
CA PHE A 185 2.45 -28.75 3.75
C PHE A 185 2.74 -29.48 2.45
N GLY A 186 3.39 -30.65 2.55
CA GLY A 186 3.76 -31.46 1.39
C GLY A 186 5.04 -31.00 0.69
N ALA A 187 5.34 -31.61 -0.46
CA ALA A 187 6.60 -31.38 -1.19
C ALA A 187 6.73 -29.95 -1.72
N ASP A 188 5.62 -29.30 -2.02
CA ASP A 188 5.57 -27.94 -2.58
C ASP A 188 5.48 -26.86 -1.49
N MET A 189 5.61 -27.23 -0.21
CA MET A 189 5.33 -26.32 0.91
C MET A 189 6.06 -24.98 0.79
N ALA A 190 5.33 -23.91 1.05
CA ALA A 190 5.83 -22.54 1.12
C ALA A 190 5.38 -21.91 2.44
N PHE A 191 5.98 -20.77 2.76
CA PHE A 191 5.73 -20.02 3.99
C PHE A 191 5.58 -18.53 3.67
N HIS A 192 4.66 -17.90 4.39
CA HIS A 192 4.50 -16.47 4.49
C HIS A 192 5.60 -15.85 5.35
N ASN A 193 5.81 -14.56 5.19
CA ASN A 193 6.45 -13.72 6.20
C ASN A 193 5.40 -13.08 7.12
N ARG A 194 5.86 -12.58 8.28
CA ARG A 194 5.07 -11.71 9.16
C ARG A 194 4.99 -10.28 8.60
N TYR A 195 4.02 -9.48 9.01
CA TYR A 195 2.83 -9.83 9.81
C TYR A 195 1.60 -10.01 8.93
N GLU A 196 0.66 -10.85 9.34
CA GLU A 196 -0.68 -10.85 8.76
C GLU A 196 -1.57 -9.85 9.51
N VAL A 197 -2.36 -9.09 8.76
CA VAL A 197 -3.45 -8.27 9.27
C VAL A 197 -4.74 -8.78 8.64
N TRP A 198 -5.49 -9.53 9.43
CA TRP A 198 -6.68 -10.20 8.96
C TRP A 198 -7.94 -9.47 9.39
N TYR A 199 -8.80 -9.20 8.41
CA TYR A 199 -10.10 -8.59 8.60
C TYR A 199 -11.18 -9.62 8.29
N ASP A 200 -11.72 -10.24 9.34
CA ASP A 200 -12.86 -11.16 9.23
C ASP A 200 -14.19 -10.39 9.15
N ASN A 201 -14.29 -9.46 8.19
CA ASN A 201 -15.43 -8.56 7.95
C ASN A 201 -15.25 -7.82 6.61
N ASP A 202 -16.18 -6.91 6.30
CA ASP A 202 -16.16 -6.05 5.12
C ASP A 202 -15.06 -4.97 5.12
N MET A 203 -14.22 -4.92 6.18
CA MET A 203 -13.18 -3.92 6.38
C MET A 203 -13.72 -2.49 6.45
N ALA A 204 -14.99 -2.27 6.76
CA ALA A 204 -15.54 -0.94 6.92
C ALA A 204 -14.81 -0.14 8.02
N VAL A 205 -14.92 1.19 7.98
CA VAL A 205 -14.24 2.05 8.95
C VAL A 205 -14.69 1.68 10.37
N GLY A 206 -13.72 1.46 11.25
CA GLY A 206 -13.97 1.13 12.65
C GLY A 206 -14.26 -0.35 12.92
N GLN A 207 -14.34 -1.20 11.89
CA GLN A 207 -14.41 -2.64 12.08
C GLN A 207 -13.08 -3.18 12.65
N PRO A 208 -13.14 -4.21 13.50
CA PRO A 208 -11.94 -4.78 14.11
C PRO A 208 -11.12 -5.57 13.09
N TYR A 209 -9.83 -5.71 13.38
CA TYR A 209 -8.91 -6.59 12.66
C TYR A 209 -7.98 -7.27 13.65
N THR A 210 -7.39 -8.39 13.23
CA THR A 210 -6.43 -9.16 14.02
C THR A 210 -5.05 -9.04 13.41
N ILE A 211 -4.03 -8.67 14.21
CA ILE A 211 -2.62 -8.74 13.79
C ILE A 211 -2.01 -10.05 14.28
N CYS A 212 -1.67 -10.91 13.34
CA CYS A 212 -1.20 -12.26 13.57
C CYS A 212 0.33 -12.27 13.58
N GLN A 213 0.91 -12.71 14.70
CA GLN A 213 2.31 -12.41 15.03
C GLN A 213 3.33 -13.32 14.33
N GLU A 214 2.95 -14.55 13.99
CA GLU A 214 3.85 -15.51 13.34
C GLU A 214 3.41 -15.75 11.90
N ALA A 215 4.40 -16.05 11.07
CA ALA A 215 4.23 -16.51 9.72
C ALA A 215 3.56 -17.89 9.71
N ASP A 216 2.33 -17.98 9.18
CA ASP A 216 1.64 -19.25 8.90
C ASP A 216 1.21 -20.12 10.09
N GLY A 217 0.91 -19.51 11.23
CA GLY A 217 0.27 -20.22 12.34
C GLY A 217 -1.17 -20.68 12.03
N ASP A 218 -1.69 -21.60 12.85
CA ASP A 218 -3.08 -22.11 12.79
C ASP A 218 -4.09 -21.10 13.39
N TYR A 219 -3.96 -19.83 13.01
CA TYR A 219 -4.82 -18.72 13.45
C TYR A 219 -5.08 -17.75 12.31
N CYS A 220 -5.96 -16.77 12.54
CA CYS A 220 -6.35 -15.78 11.55
C CYS A 220 -6.95 -16.40 10.28
N SER A 221 -6.58 -15.93 9.07
CA SER A 221 -7.14 -16.44 7.82
C SER A 221 -6.92 -17.94 7.64
N ASN A 222 -5.90 -18.54 8.27
CA ASN A 222 -5.68 -19.99 8.24
C ASN A 222 -6.73 -20.82 9.03
N THR A 223 -7.61 -20.18 9.82
CA THR A 223 -8.73 -20.87 10.49
C THR A 223 -9.95 -21.06 9.59
N VAL A 224 -9.98 -20.34 8.46
CA VAL A 224 -11.10 -20.36 7.52
C VAL A 224 -10.94 -21.55 6.58
N SER A 225 -11.99 -22.37 6.46
CA SER A 225 -12.06 -23.49 5.50
C SER A 225 -13.00 -23.23 4.33
N ASN A 226 -13.89 -22.23 4.44
CA ASN A 226 -14.86 -21.86 3.41
C ASN A 226 -14.40 -20.59 2.69
N HIS A 227 -13.58 -20.77 1.66
CA HIS A 227 -13.03 -19.66 0.89
C HIS A 227 -14.05 -19.07 -0.10
N ASP A 228 -13.97 -17.75 -0.30
CA ASP A 228 -14.73 -17.03 -1.32
C ASP A 228 -13.76 -16.15 -2.11
N GLY A 229 -13.58 -16.45 -3.39
CA GLY A 229 -12.64 -15.69 -4.20
C GLY A 229 -13.13 -14.30 -4.60
N SER A 230 -14.39 -13.94 -4.34
CA SER A 230 -14.84 -12.55 -4.46
C SER A 230 -14.19 -11.64 -3.41
N ASP A 231 -13.84 -12.18 -2.24
CA ASP A 231 -13.12 -11.46 -1.18
C ASP A 231 -11.73 -11.03 -1.64
N HIS A 232 -11.14 -11.75 -2.61
CA HIS A 232 -9.83 -11.42 -3.16
C HIS A 232 -9.79 -10.05 -3.86
N LEU A 233 -10.93 -9.50 -4.27
CA LEU A 233 -11.01 -8.16 -4.88
C LEU A 233 -11.62 -7.11 -3.93
N PHE A 234 -12.05 -7.51 -2.73
CA PHE A 234 -12.79 -6.64 -1.83
C PHE A 234 -11.92 -6.24 -0.63
N TYR A 235 -11.50 -4.97 -0.59
CA TYR A 235 -10.69 -4.42 0.50
C TYR A 235 -11.29 -3.11 0.98
N PHE A 236 -11.37 -2.88 2.29
CA PHE A 236 -11.85 -1.62 2.88
C PHE A 236 -13.25 -1.20 2.42
N ASN A 237 -14.18 -2.15 2.39
CA ASN A 237 -15.57 -1.99 1.95
C ASN A 237 -15.72 -1.55 0.48
N MET A 238 -14.76 -1.92 -0.37
CA MET A 238 -14.79 -1.63 -1.80
C MET A 238 -14.18 -2.74 -2.64
N ASN A 239 -14.75 -2.95 -3.82
CA ASN A 239 -14.06 -3.68 -4.89
C ASN A 239 -12.98 -2.77 -5.48
N ILE A 240 -11.70 -3.06 -5.19
CA ILE A 240 -10.58 -2.20 -5.56
C ILE A 240 -10.35 -2.12 -7.07
N LYS A 241 -10.75 -3.17 -7.81
CA LYS A 241 -10.67 -3.20 -9.26
C LYS A 241 -11.72 -2.31 -9.89
N GLU A 242 -12.98 -2.48 -9.50
CA GLU A 242 -14.08 -1.65 -10.00
C GLU A 242 -13.88 -0.19 -9.60
N TRP A 243 -13.46 0.07 -8.36
CA TRP A 243 -13.18 1.42 -7.90
C TRP A 243 -12.03 2.08 -8.67
N GLY A 244 -10.95 1.33 -8.93
CA GLY A 244 -9.84 1.75 -9.78
C GLY A 244 -10.29 2.08 -11.20
N LEU A 245 -11.00 1.17 -11.87
CA LEU A 245 -11.53 1.36 -13.24
C LEU A 245 -12.47 2.57 -13.37
N ASN A 246 -13.16 2.95 -12.28
CA ASN A 246 -13.99 4.14 -12.21
C ASN A 246 -13.20 5.43 -11.91
N GLY A 247 -11.87 5.37 -11.87
CA GLY A 247 -10.99 6.52 -11.62
C GLY A 247 -10.91 6.93 -10.16
N CYS A 248 -11.02 5.97 -9.23
CA CYS A 248 -10.93 6.17 -7.80
C CYS A 248 -11.81 7.31 -7.25
N PRO A 249 -13.14 7.29 -7.50
CA PRO A 249 -14.03 8.35 -7.07
C PRO A 249 -14.03 8.51 -5.54
N PRO A 250 -14.05 9.76 -5.04
CA PRO A 250 -13.95 10.06 -3.60
C PRO A 250 -15.09 9.44 -2.75
N GLY A 251 -16.24 9.11 -3.35
CA GLY A 251 -17.43 8.65 -2.62
C GLY A 251 -17.35 7.26 -1.98
N ASN A 252 -16.46 6.37 -2.43
CA ASN A 252 -16.36 5.00 -1.89
C ASN A 252 -15.45 4.89 -0.66
N LEU A 253 -14.71 5.95 -0.33
CA LEU A 253 -13.91 6.03 0.89
C LEU A 253 -14.67 6.92 1.88
N THR A 254 -15.37 6.33 2.86
CA THR A 254 -16.10 7.12 3.85
C THR A 254 -15.14 8.00 4.65
N LEU A 255 -15.44 9.30 4.71
CA LEU A 255 -14.74 10.26 5.54
C LEU A 255 -15.11 10.02 7.00
N SER A 256 -14.25 9.35 7.75
CA SER A 256 -14.35 9.27 9.20
C SER A 256 -14.02 10.63 9.82
N LYS A 257 -14.88 11.15 10.70
CA LYS A 257 -14.63 12.40 11.42
C LYS A 257 -13.93 12.10 12.73
N TRP A 258 -12.88 12.87 13.04
CA TRP A 258 -12.24 12.79 14.35
C TRP A 258 -13.20 13.27 15.44
N CYS A 259 -13.33 12.48 16.51
CA CYS A 259 -14.06 12.89 17.69
C CYS A 259 -13.13 13.22 18.88
N PRO A 260 -13.09 14.48 19.37
CA PRO A 260 -12.23 14.87 20.49
C PRO A 260 -12.50 14.14 21.81
N GLU A 261 -13.77 13.82 22.08
CA GLU A 261 -14.22 13.21 23.33
C GLU A 261 -13.82 11.74 23.42
N THR A 262 -14.10 10.96 22.37
CA THR A 262 -13.77 9.53 22.30
C THR A 262 -12.34 9.29 21.86
N LYS A 263 -11.69 10.29 21.25
CA LYS A 263 -10.35 10.20 20.63
C LYS A 263 -10.30 9.10 19.56
N THR A 264 -11.40 8.85 18.87
CA THR A 264 -11.53 7.87 17.80
C THR A 264 -12.08 8.53 16.53
N CYS A 265 -11.94 7.82 15.41
CA CYS A 265 -12.52 8.23 14.14
C CYS A 265 -13.80 7.46 13.88
N GLU A 266 -14.89 8.22 13.70
CA GLU A 266 -16.24 7.68 13.66
C GLU A 266 -16.94 8.14 12.38
N GLU A 267 -17.69 7.23 11.73
CA GLU A 267 -18.53 7.57 10.59
C GLU A 267 -19.75 8.41 11.01
N LYS A 268 -20.25 8.20 12.24
CA LYS A 268 -21.34 8.96 12.86
C LYS A 268 -20.86 9.59 14.17
N THR A 269 -20.81 10.92 14.21
CA THR A 269 -20.37 11.72 15.37
C THR A 269 -21.50 11.94 16.40
N THR A 270 -22.44 10.99 16.52
CA THR A 270 -23.62 11.11 17.39
C THR A 270 -23.26 11.28 18.87
N ASN A 271 -22.08 10.78 19.29
CA ASN A 271 -21.56 10.93 20.65
C ASN A 271 -20.54 12.07 20.79
N CYS A 272 -20.28 12.78 19.70
CA CYS A 272 -19.25 13.80 19.65
C CYS A 272 -19.84 15.17 19.90
N THR A 273 -19.70 15.68 21.12
CA THR A 273 -20.28 16.94 21.55
C THR A 273 -19.58 18.17 20.95
N THR A 274 -18.32 18.05 20.53
CA THR A 274 -17.55 19.13 19.91
C THR A 274 -17.67 19.07 18.38
N PRO A 275 -18.41 19.99 17.73
CA PRO A 275 -18.54 20.01 16.28
C PRO A 275 -17.24 20.51 15.64
N ILE A 276 -16.51 19.59 15.01
CA ILE A 276 -15.40 19.94 14.10
C ILE A 276 -15.98 19.97 12.68
N THR A 277 -16.12 21.17 12.11
CA THR A 277 -16.68 21.41 10.77
C THR A 277 -15.63 21.40 9.65
N LEU A 278 -14.34 21.36 9.97
CA LEU A 278 -13.30 21.08 8.98
C LEU A 278 -13.26 19.58 8.67
N VAL A 279 -13.04 19.23 7.40
CA VAL A 279 -12.60 17.89 7.00
C VAL A 279 -11.19 17.68 7.55
N LEU A 280 -11.08 17.32 8.83
CA LEU A 280 -9.82 16.96 9.49
C LEU A 280 -9.65 15.44 9.40
N ASN A 281 -8.49 14.96 8.94
CA ASN A 281 -8.21 13.53 9.04
C ASN A 281 -7.99 13.15 10.50
N CYS A 282 -8.26 11.89 10.78
CA CYS A 282 -7.91 11.23 12.03
C CYS A 282 -6.45 11.51 12.42
N PRO A 283 -6.17 12.12 13.58
CA PRO A 283 -4.83 12.18 14.11
C PRO A 283 -4.26 10.76 14.24
N ARG A 284 -3.09 10.54 13.61
CA ARG A 284 -2.28 9.33 13.77
C ARG A 284 -1.76 9.31 15.23
N GLN A 285 -2.37 8.51 16.11
CA GLN A 285 -1.81 8.18 17.44
C GLN A 285 -0.66 7.16 17.30
N PRO A 286 0.27 7.09 18.27
CA PRO A 286 1.70 7.19 18.00
C PRO A 286 2.32 6.03 17.23
N ASP A 287 3.34 6.44 16.49
CA ASP A 287 4.46 5.70 15.96
C ASP A 287 5.32 5.07 17.10
N PRO A 288 5.35 3.75 17.28
CA PRO A 288 6.62 3.05 17.13
C PRO A 288 6.82 2.95 15.61
N ALA A 289 7.96 3.38 15.05
CA ALA A 289 8.28 3.53 13.60
C ALA A 289 7.67 2.51 12.59
N TYR A 290 7.20 1.37 13.11
CA TYR A 290 6.88 0.11 12.47
C TYR A 290 5.48 -0.47 12.76
N ALA A 291 4.58 0.20 13.51
CA ALA A 291 3.23 -0.33 13.74
C ALA A 291 2.33 -0.28 12.49
N TYR A 292 1.44 -1.27 12.35
CA TYR A 292 0.37 -1.25 11.36
C TYR A 292 -0.53 -0.03 11.56
N ASN A 293 -0.98 0.55 10.45
CA ASN A 293 -1.85 1.72 10.46
C ASN A 293 -2.96 1.54 9.41
N ASP A 294 -4.17 1.20 9.89
CA ASP A 294 -5.36 1.00 9.04
C ASP A 294 -5.61 2.21 8.11
N THR A 295 -5.49 3.44 8.64
CA THR A 295 -5.67 4.66 7.84
C THR A 295 -4.63 4.76 6.72
N PHE A 296 -3.39 4.33 6.95
CA PHE A 296 -2.36 4.30 5.91
C PHE A 296 -2.66 3.23 4.86
N ALA A 297 -3.01 2.01 5.26
CA ALA A 297 -3.43 0.99 4.31
C ALA A 297 -4.64 1.47 3.48
N ARG A 298 -5.72 1.84 4.16
CA ARG A 298 -7.01 2.26 3.57
C ARG A 298 -6.91 3.45 2.62
N TYR A 299 -6.28 4.55 3.03
CA TYR A 299 -6.33 5.81 2.28
C TYR A 299 -5.05 6.14 1.52
N TYR A 300 -3.96 5.40 1.74
CA TYR A 300 -2.69 5.62 1.04
C TYR A 300 -2.33 4.45 0.13
N ILE A 301 -2.38 3.21 0.64
CA ILE A 301 -2.01 2.02 -0.14
C ILE A 301 -3.13 1.60 -1.09
N THR A 302 -4.40 1.62 -0.67
CA THR A 302 -5.52 1.21 -1.53
C THR A 302 -5.63 2.01 -2.82
N PRO A 303 -5.49 3.36 -2.84
CA PRO A 303 -5.46 4.12 -4.10
C PRO A 303 -4.27 3.77 -4.99
N LEU A 304 -3.10 3.50 -4.41
CA LEU A 304 -1.92 3.07 -5.16
C LEU A 304 -2.17 1.74 -5.87
N ILE A 305 -2.73 0.77 -5.14
CA ILE A 305 -3.07 -0.54 -5.71
C ILE A 305 -4.17 -0.41 -6.77
N SER A 306 -5.24 0.32 -6.46
CA SER A 306 -6.39 0.47 -7.38
C SER A 306 -6.00 1.16 -8.69
N GLY A 307 -5.00 2.07 -8.65
CA GLY A 307 -4.44 2.69 -9.85
C GLY A 307 -3.78 1.71 -10.83
N LEU A 308 -3.47 0.48 -10.43
CA LEU A 308 -2.91 -0.54 -11.31
C LEU A 308 -3.90 -1.09 -12.34
N PHE A 309 -5.20 -1.00 -12.06
CA PHE A 309 -6.25 -1.51 -12.96
C PHE A 309 -6.54 -0.56 -14.13
N LEU A 310 -5.88 0.61 -14.17
CA LEU A 310 -5.97 1.61 -15.21
C LEU A 310 -4.76 1.55 -16.14
N ASP A 311 -4.91 2.05 -17.37
CA ASP A 311 -3.78 2.24 -18.29
C ASP A 311 -2.71 3.17 -17.68
N THR A 312 -3.14 4.16 -16.91
CA THR A 312 -2.26 5.03 -16.13
C THR A 312 -2.90 5.35 -14.76
N PRO A 313 -2.10 5.39 -13.67
CA PRO A 313 -2.66 5.45 -12.32
C PRO A 313 -3.10 6.86 -11.88
N GLU A 314 -2.89 7.92 -12.67
CA GLU A 314 -3.00 9.29 -12.17
C GLU A 314 -4.40 9.70 -11.70
N SER A 315 -5.48 9.07 -12.16
CA SER A 315 -6.82 9.38 -11.62
C SER A 315 -6.98 8.95 -10.16
N CYS A 316 -6.19 7.96 -9.72
CA CYS A 316 -6.10 7.51 -8.34
C CYS A 316 -5.03 8.24 -7.52
N LEU A 317 -4.35 9.24 -8.11
CA LEU A 317 -3.26 9.99 -7.48
C LEU A 317 -3.54 11.50 -7.56
N LYS A 318 -3.08 12.28 -6.58
CA LYS A 318 -3.37 13.73 -6.55
C LYS A 318 -2.42 14.56 -7.44
N GLN A 319 -1.18 14.11 -7.69
CA GLN A 319 -0.20 14.91 -8.42
C GLN A 319 -0.15 14.51 -9.89
N LYS A 320 -0.90 15.26 -10.72
CA LYS A 320 -0.55 15.39 -12.14
C LYS A 320 0.77 16.14 -12.19
N VAL A 321 1.88 15.43 -12.39
CA VAL A 321 3.15 16.09 -12.67
C VAL A 321 2.99 16.74 -14.02
N ALA A 322 2.66 18.02 -14.02
CA ALA A 322 3.09 18.86 -15.12
C ALA A 322 4.63 18.84 -15.06
N PHE A 323 5.25 18.10 -15.97
CA PHE A 323 6.49 18.62 -16.54
C PHE A 323 6.17 20.02 -17.13
N PHE A 324 7.18 20.82 -17.45
CA PHE A 324 7.13 22.08 -18.22
C PHE A 324 7.53 23.35 -17.46
N ASP A 325 8.30 24.13 -18.23
CA ASP A 325 9.13 25.26 -17.89
C ASP A 325 8.35 26.51 -17.42
N ASP A 326 9.11 27.43 -16.82
CA ASP A 326 8.81 28.86 -16.73
C ASP A 326 7.79 29.39 -15.71
N GLY A 327 7.85 28.95 -14.44
CA GLY A 327 7.61 29.81 -13.26
C GLY A 327 6.23 30.49 -13.05
N HIS A 328 5.27 30.36 -13.97
CA HIS A 328 4.02 31.10 -13.95
C HIS A 328 2.96 30.52 -13.00
N LEU A 329 3.05 29.22 -12.67
CA LEU A 329 2.10 28.55 -11.77
C LEU A 329 2.24 29.01 -10.31
N TYR A 330 3.44 29.43 -9.89
CA TYR A 330 3.73 29.83 -8.50
C TYR A 330 2.88 31.02 -8.04
N LYS A 331 2.50 31.91 -8.97
CA LYS A 331 1.67 33.09 -8.68
C LYS A 331 0.21 32.73 -8.39
N TYR A 332 -0.37 31.83 -9.18
CA TYR A 332 -1.78 31.42 -9.02
C TYR A 332 -2.05 30.70 -7.68
N PHE A 333 -1.14 29.82 -7.25
CA PHE A 333 -1.26 29.15 -5.95
C PHE A 333 -1.07 30.10 -4.77
N ASN A 334 -0.21 31.11 -4.91
CA ASN A 334 -0.05 32.14 -3.89
C ASN A 334 -1.32 32.98 -3.76
N ASP A 335 -1.94 33.39 -4.86
CA ASP A 335 -3.14 34.22 -4.84
C ASP A 335 -4.34 33.46 -4.22
N ALA A 336 -4.49 32.16 -4.52
CA ALA A 336 -5.53 31.32 -3.92
C ALA A 336 -5.35 31.13 -2.40
N PHE A 337 -4.11 31.19 -1.90
CA PHE A 337 -3.85 31.17 -0.46
C PHE A 337 -4.37 32.39 0.25
N PHE A 338 -4.04 33.57 -0.27
CA PHE A 338 -4.40 34.82 0.38
C PHE A 338 -5.92 34.97 0.45
N PHE A 339 -6.65 34.51 -0.59
CA PHE A 339 -8.11 34.42 -0.55
C PHE A 339 -8.66 33.50 0.55
N LEU A 340 -8.04 32.34 0.79
CA LEU A 340 -8.47 31.43 1.86
C LEU A 340 -8.05 31.94 3.25
N TRP A 341 -6.86 32.55 3.34
CA TRP A 341 -6.32 33.15 4.55
C TRP A 341 -7.23 34.26 5.06
N ASP A 342 -7.54 35.23 4.19
CA ASP A 342 -8.43 36.36 4.47
C ASP A 342 -9.91 35.92 4.58
N GLY A 343 -10.26 34.76 4.02
CA GLY A 343 -11.57 34.12 4.11
C GLY A 343 -11.88 33.41 5.43
N GLY A 344 -11.04 33.57 6.46
CA GLY A 344 -11.28 33.06 7.82
C GLY A 344 -10.45 31.83 8.22
N LEU A 345 -9.56 31.35 7.36
CA LEU A 345 -8.62 30.27 7.70
C LEU A 345 -7.65 30.69 8.83
N GLU A 346 -7.25 31.96 8.86
CA GLU A 346 -6.40 32.51 9.93
C GLU A 346 -7.07 32.37 11.31
N GLN A 347 -8.32 32.81 11.44
CA GLN A 347 -9.09 32.73 12.69
C GLN A 347 -9.24 31.29 13.19
N GLN A 348 -9.39 30.34 12.26
CA GLN A 348 -9.51 28.91 12.54
C GLN A 348 -8.18 28.31 13.01
N ILE A 349 -7.06 28.66 12.37
CA ILE A 349 -5.72 28.24 12.82
C ILE A 349 -5.43 28.80 14.22
N HIS A 350 -5.80 30.05 14.50
CA HIS A 350 -5.63 30.64 15.82
C HIS A 350 -6.46 29.93 16.90
N THR A 351 -7.70 29.57 16.58
CA THR A 351 -8.58 28.82 17.48
C THR A 351 -8.02 27.42 17.77
N LEU A 352 -7.55 26.71 16.75
CA LEU A 352 -6.90 25.41 16.92
C LEU A 352 -5.56 25.52 17.68
N LYS A 353 -4.78 26.59 17.41
CA LYS A 353 -3.65 27.13 18.18
C LYS A 353 -3.92 27.09 19.68
N TYR A 354 -5.01 27.75 20.04
CA TYR A 354 -5.43 27.98 21.41
C TYR A 354 -5.96 26.70 22.08
N GLN A 355 -6.74 25.90 21.35
CA GLN A 355 -7.38 24.70 21.89
C GLN A 355 -6.44 23.49 21.99
N TYR A 356 -5.38 23.44 21.17
CA TYR A 356 -4.43 22.32 21.09
C TYR A 356 -2.97 22.81 21.09
N PRO A 357 -2.48 23.44 22.18
CA PRO A 357 -1.18 24.11 22.21
C PRO A 357 0.02 23.18 21.98
N ASP A 358 -0.12 21.88 22.25
CA ASP A 358 0.94 20.88 22.08
C ASP A 358 1.02 20.28 20.66
N TYR A 359 0.19 20.73 19.73
CA TYR A 359 0.05 20.17 18.39
C TYR A 359 0.65 21.10 17.33
N LYS A 360 1.40 20.55 16.37
CA LYS A 360 1.82 21.30 15.17
C LYS A 360 0.72 21.21 14.12
N ILE A 361 0.23 22.38 13.70
CA ILE A 361 -0.81 22.52 12.67
C ILE A 361 -0.15 22.75 11.32
N TYR A 362 -0.50 21.93 10.34
CA TYR A 362 -0.04 22.05 8.96
C TYR A 362 -1.21 22.31 8.03
N VAL A 363 -1.09 23.33 7.20
CA VAL A 363 -2.05 23.74 6.18
C VAL A 363 -1.46 23.37 4.82
N SER A 364 -2.16 22.57 4.01
CA SER A 364 -1.71 22.21 2.65
C SER A 364 -2.83 22.40 1.63
N TYR A 365 -2.48 22.85 0.43
CA TYR A 365 -3.40 23.17 -0.68
C TYR A 365 -3.96 21.94 -1.41
#